data_AF-A0A7W1NBZ9-F1
#
_entry.id   AF-A0A7W1NBZ9-F1
#
_cell.length_a   1.000
_cell.length_b   1.000
_cell.length_c   1.000
_cell.angle_alpha   90.00
_cell.angle_beta   90.00
_cell.angle_gamma   90.00
#
_symmetry.space_group_name_H-M   'P 1'
#
loop_
_entity.id
_entity.type
_entity.pdbx_description
1 polymer ?
#
loop_
_entity_poly.entity_id
_entity_poly.type
_entity_poly.pdbx_seq_one_letter_code
_entity_poly.pdbx_strand_id
1 'polypeptide(L)'
;GEAVDAARLTGAGYLRIARRWRTGDIVELDLAMPIERVAAHPAVVDDRGRVALRRGPVVYCCEAVDLGVDPDALTLGRDAQLRARHDPDLLGGVTVIEGEGAVGDADAFAGQLYRVGAPPSRPCRVRAVPYYAWDNRAPGAMRVWLREG
;
A
#
# COMPACT_ATOMS: atom_id res chain seq x y z
N GLY A 1 8.56 28.84 -14.33
CA GLY A 1 7.42 29.57 -13.73
C GLY A 1 7.86 30.24 -12.44
N GLU A 2 7.01 31.06 -11.84
CA GLU A 2 7.19 31.54 -10.46
C GLU A 2 6.68 30.44 -9.51
N ALA A 3 7.53 29.95 -8.61
CA ALA A 3 7.13 28.96 -7.63
C ALA A 3 6.19 29.60 -6.59
N VAL A 4 5.06 28.95 -6.33
CA VAL A 4 4.15 29.36 -5.26
C VAL A 4 4.38 28.45 -4.06
N ASP A 5 4.71 29.05 -2.92
CA ASP A 5 4.96 28.32 -1.68
C ASP A 5 3.68 27.67 -1.14
N ALA A 6 3.76 26.36 -0.87
CA ALA A 6 2.71 25.57 -0.25
C ALA A 6 2.38 26.04 1.18
N ALA A 7 3.25 26.80 1.86
CA ALA A 7 2.95 27.46 3.13
C ALA A 7 1.77 28.46 3.04
N ARG A 8 1.36 28.84 1.84
CA ARG A 8 0.16 29.67 1.59
C ARG A 8 -1.14 28.87 1.52
N LEU A 9 -1.10 27.56 1.78
CA LEU A 9 -2.31 26.75 1.93
C LEU A 9 -3.18 27.33 3.06
N THR A 10 -4.46 27.52 2.76
CA THR A 10 -5.44 27.91 3.76
C THR A 10 -5.72 26.73 4.70
N GLY A 11 -6.22 27.00 5.91
CA GLY A 11 -6.57 25.96 6.88
C GLY A 11 -7.62 24.94 6.41
N ALA A 12 -8.26 25.17 5.26
CA ALA A 12 -9.19 24.24 4.61
C ALA A 12 -8.53 23.34 3.54
N GLY A 13 -7.20 23.39 3.37
CA GLY A 13 -6.47 22.55 2.40
C GLY A 13 -6.43 23.09 0.96
N TYR A 14 -6.82 24.36 0.74
CA TYR A 14 -6.80 24.99 -0.59
C TYR A 14 -5.70 26.05 -0.71
N LEU A 15 -5.02 26.07 -1.85
CA LEU A 15 -4.09 27.13 -2.24
C LEU A 15 -4.79 28.05 -3.25
N ARG A 16 -5.01 29.32 -2.88
CA ARG A 16 -5.64 30.29 -3.77
C ARG A 16 -4.59 31.14 -4.50
N ILE A 17 -4.51 30.98 -5.82
CA ILE A 17 -3.65 31.80 -6.68
C ILE A 17 -4.48 32.97 -7.24
N ALA A 18 -4.35 34.15 -6.61
CA ALA A 18 -5.04 35.37 -7.03
C ALA A 18 -4.14 36.22 -7.95
N ARG A 19 -4.34 36.13 -9.26
CA ARG A 19 -3.67 36.95 -10.29
C ARG A 19 -4.58 37.22 -11.49
N ARG A 20 -4.15 38.09 -12.40
CA ARG A 20 -4.79 38.26 -13.72
C ARG A 20 -4.26 37.18 -14.67
N TRP A 21 -5.13 36.26 -15.07
CA TRP A 21 -4.80 35.20 -16.02
C TRP A 21 -4.85 35.70 -17.46
N ARG A 22 -3.98 35.15 -18.31
CA ARG A 22 -3.91 35.43 -19.75
C ARG A 22 -3.94 34.13 -20.54
N THR A 23 -4.37 34.19 -21.79
CA THR A 23 -4.29 33.06 -22.71
C THR A 23 -2.85 32.53 -22.77
N GLY A 24 -2.69 31.23 -22.53
CA GLY A 24 -1.38 30.56 -22.51
C GLY A 24 -0.70 30.49 -21.13
N ASP A 25 -1.29 31.06 -20.06
CA ASP A 25 -0.79 30.81 -18.70
C ASP A 25 -0.94 29.32 -18.33
N ILE A 26 0.09 28.73 -17.71
CA ILE A 26 0.15 27.33 -17.28
C ILE A 26 0.31 27.27 -15.76
N VAL A 27 -0.45 26.38 -15.12
CA VAL A 27 -0.23 25.97 -13.74
C VAL A 27 0.28 24.54 -13.75
N GLU A 28 1.48 24.35 -13.23
CA GLU A 28 2.06 23.02 -13.01
C GLU A 28 1.96 22.70 -11.51
N LEU A 29 1.51 21.49 -11.21
CA LEU A 29 1.39 21.01 -9.85
C LEU A 29 2.20 19.72 -9.72
N ASP A 30 3.23 19.77 -8.89
CA ASP A 30 3.99 18.60 -8.49
C ASP A 30 3.51 18.14 -7.12
N LEU A 31 2.82 17.00 -7.08
CA LEU A 31 2.37 16.36 -5.85
C LEU A 31 3.21 15.11 -5.63
N ALA A 32 4.01 15.13 -4.56
CA ALA A 32 4.75 13.95 -4.14
C ALA A 32 3.78 12.78 -3.88
N MET A 33 4.06 11.63 -4.49
CA MET A 33 3.31 10.39 -4.28
C MET A 33 4.22 9.31 -3.68
N PRO A 34 4.68 9.48 -2.42
CA PRO A 34 5.43 8.45 -1.72
C PRO A 34 4.54 7.23 -1.44
N ILE A 35 5.17 6.11 -1.13
CA ILE A 35 4.48 4.98 -0.52
C ILE A 35 4.29 5.32 0.96
N GLU A 36 3.04 5.37 1.39
CA GLU A 36 2.64 5.64 2.76
C GLU A 36 2.15 4.36 3.43
N ARG A 37 2.52 4.21 4.70
CA ARG A 37 2.01 3.23 5.63
C ARG A 37 0.92 3.87 6.46
N VAL A 38 -0.34 3.53 6.18
CA VAL A 38 -1.50 4.08 6.89
C VAL A 38 -1.83 3.17 8.06
N ALA A 39 -1.79 3.73 9.27
CA ALA A 39 -2.23 3.07 10.49
C ALA A 39 -3.66 3.51 10.85
N ALA A 40 -4.48 2.58 11.33
CA ALA A 40 -5.79 2.91 11.87
C ALA A 40 -5.68 3.55 13.26
N HIS A 41 -6.70 4.30 13.66
CA HIS A 41 -6.83 4.77 15.04
C HIS A 41 -6.89 3.55 16.00
N PRO A 42 -6.23 3.57 17.18
CA PRO A 42 -6.18 2.40 18.08
C PRO A 42 -7.53 1.86 18.57
N ALA A 43 -8.61 2.64 18.44
CA ALA A 43 -9.97 2.21 18.73
C ALA A 43 -10.55 1.25 17.68
N VAL A 44 -9.99 1.20 16.46
CA VAL A 44 -10.34 0.23 15.43
C VAL A 44 -9.65 -1.08 15.77
N VAL A 45 -10.33 -1.94 16.51
CA VAL A 45 -9.74 -3.15 17.10
C VAL A 45 -9.22 -4.12 16.03
N ASP A 46 -9.93 -4.22 14.90
CA ASP A 46 -9.62 -5.18 13.83
C ASP A 46 -8.31 -4.86 13.07
N ASP A 47 -7.90 -3.59 13.09
CA ASP A 47 -6.72 -3.07 12.39
C ASP A 47 -5.50 -2.88 13.31
N ARG A 48 -5.61 -3.27 14.59
CA ARG A 48 -4.47 -3.21 15.52
C ARG A 48 -3.33 -4.12 15.04
N GLY A 49 -2.11 -3.57 15.04
CA GLY A 49 -0.94 -4.29 14.54
C GLY A 49 -0.96 -4.52 13.02
N ARG A 50 -1.81 -3.79 12.29
CA ARG A 50 -1.90 -3.83 10.83
C ARG A 50 -1.60 -2.47 10.22
N VAL A 51 -1.21 -2.51 8.95
CA VAL A 51 -0.95 -1.33 8.12
C VAL A 51 -1.57 -1.51 6.74
N ALA A 52 -2.12 -0.43 6.17
CA ALA A 52 -2.52 -0.38 4.78
C ALA A 52 -1.46 0.38 3.96
N LEU A 53 -1.19 -0.07 2.74
CA LEU A 53 -0.30 0.63 1.82
C LEU A 53 -1.09 1.60 0.95
N ARG A 54 -0.59 2.82 0.83
CA ARG A 54 -1.18 3.88 0.01
C ARG A 54 -0.09 4.54 -0.84
N ARG A 55 -0.45 5.00 -2.04
CA ARG A 55 0.39 5.90 -2.83
C ARG A 55 -0.48 6.96 -3.51
N GLY A 56 -0.26 8.23 -3.15
CA GLY A 56 -1.15 9.30 -3.58
C GLY A 56 -2.58 9.05 -3.10
N PRO A 57 -3.62 9.17 -3.92
CA PRO A 57 -5.00 8.91 -3.50
C PRO A 57 -5.38 7.43 -3.44
N VAL A 58 -4.49 6.52 -3.85
CA VAL A 58 -4.84 5.11 -4.11
C VAL A 58 -4.42 4.21 -2.95
N VAL A 59 -5.37 3.42 -2.45
CA VAL A 59 -5.15 2.32 -1.50
C VAL A 59 -4.78 1.04 -2.26
N TYR A 60 -3.86 0.26 -1.72
CA TYR A 60 -3.36 -0.98 -2.32
C TYR A 60 -3.80 -2.21 -1.51
N CYS A 61 -3.79 -3.36 -2.17
CA CYS A 61 -4.08 -4.65 -1.57
C CYS A 61 -3.13 -5.74 -2.10
N CYS A 62 -2.93 -6.80 -1.31
CA CYS A 62 -2.22 -8.00 -1.74
C CYS A 62 -3.24 -9.09 -2.10
N GLU A 63 -2.98 -9.81 -3.20
CA GLU A 63 -3.85 -10.89 -3.69
C GLU A 63 -3.14 -12.25 -3.62
N ALA A 64 -3.91 -13.31 -3.39
CA ALA A 64 -3.39 -14.67 -3.36
C ALA A 64 -2.73 -15.09 -4.69
N VAL A 65 -3.23 -14.59 -5.82
CA VAL A 65 -2.64 -14.85 -7.15
C VAL A 65 -1.21 -14.28 -7.28
N ASP A 66 -0.87 -13.27 -6.48
CA ASP A 66 0.46 -12.65 -6.48
C ASP A 66 1.39 -13.31 -5.46
N LEU A 67 0.85 -13.65 -4.29
CA LEU A 67 1.61 -14.17 -3.16
C LEU A 67 1.77 -15.70 -3.19
N GLY A 68 0.86 -16.40 -3.88
CA GLY A 68 0.78 -17.87 -3.92
C GLY A 68 0.18 -18.52 -2.67
N VAL A 69 -0.20 -17.72 -1.66
CA VAL A 69 -0.86 -18.15 -0.42
C VAL A 69 -1.88 -17.09 0.02
N ASP A 70 -2.68 -17.39 1.06
CA ASP A 70 -3.60 -16.41 1.64
C ASP A 70 -2.84 -15.17 2.15
N PRO A 71 -3.16 -13.95 1.68
CA PRO A 71 -2.53 -12.72 2.14
C PRO A 71 -2.71 -12.42 3.64
N ASP A 72 -3.63 -13.05 4.36
CA ASP A 72 -3.71 -12.90 5.83
C ASP A 72 -2.53 -13.59 6.55
N ALA A 73 -1.80 -14.49 5.88
CA ALA A 73 -0.57 -15.07 6.41
C ALA A 73 0.64 -14.12 6.28
N LEU A 74 0.52 -13.03 5.52
CA LEU A 74 1.59 -12.08 5.26
C LEU A 74 1.80 -11.13 6.45
N THR A 75 3.06 -11.03 6.86
CA THR A 75 3.58 -9.98 7.73
C THR A 75 4.56 -9.12 6.95
N LEU A 76 4.34 -7.82 6.98
CA LEU A 76 5.23 -6.83 6.39
C LEU A 76 6.15 -6.25 7.46
N GLY A 77 7.46 -6.33 7.22
CA GLY A 77 8.49 -5.75 8.09
C GLY A 77 8.27 -4.26 8.29
N ARG A 78 8.43 -3.71 9.51
CA ARG A 78 8.35 -2.25 9.77
C ARG A 78 9.28 -1.43 8.87
N ASP A 79 10.49 -1.94 8.67
CA ASP A 79 11.55 -1.30 7.88
C ASP A 79 11.68 -1.88 6.46
N ALA A 80 10.70 -2.67 6.03
CA ALA A 80 10.71 -3.29 4.71
C ALA A 80 10.78 -2.20 3.63
N GLN A 81 11.77 -2.33 2.75
CA GLN A 81 11.99 -1.41 1.64
C GLN A 81 10.94 -1.66 0.57
N LEU A 82 10.09 -0.66 0.32
CA LEU A 82 9.02 -0.73 -0.68
C LEU A 82 9.38 0.13 -1.89
N ARG A 83 9.07 -0.36 -3.09
CA ARG A 83 9.29 0.34 -4.34
C ARG A 83 8.01 0.36 -5.16
N ALA A 84 7.71 1.51 -5.75
CA ALA A 84 6.62 1.65 -6.68
C ALA A 84 7.15 1.48 -8.11
N ARG A 85 6.45 0.71 -8.93
CA ARG A 85 6.78 0.51 -10.34
C ARG A 85 5.52 0.54 -11.18
N HIS A 86 5.53 1.28 -12.28
CA HIS A 86 4.45 1.22 -13.26
C HIS A 86 4.60 -0.05 -14.11
N ASP A 87 3.49 -0.76 -14.29
CA ASP A 87 3.39 -1.97 -15.07
C ASP A 87 2.30 -1.78 -16.14
N PRO A 88 2.67 -1.48 -17.39
CA PRO A 88 1.71 -1.14 -18.45
C PRO A 88 0.87 -2.35 -18.90
N ASP A 89 1.36 -3.58 -18.68
CA ASP A 89 0.75 -4.81 -19.17
C ASP A 89 -0.13 -5.49 -18.11
N LEU A 90 -0.06 -5.02 -16.86
CA LEU A 90 -0.88 -5.53 -15.75
C LEU A 90 -2.12 -4.66 -15.54
N LEU A 91 -3.29 -5.30 -15.51
CA LEU A 91 -4.57 -4.68 -15.08
C LEU A 91 -4.89 -3.36 -15.81
N GLY A 92 -4.58 -3.27 -17.10
CA GLY A 92 -4.81 -2.08 -17.91
C GLY A 92 -3.85 -0.92 -17.66
N GLY A 93 -2.69 -1.19 -17.05
CA GLY A 93 -1.65 -0.21 -16.78
C GLY A 93 -1.76 0.37 -15.38
N VAL A 94 -1.23 -0.35 -14.39
CA VAL A 94 -1.28 0.07 -12.98
C VAL A 94 0.11 0.37 -12.42
N THR A 95 0.17 1.14 -11.34
CA THR A 95 1.38 1.15 -10.50
C THR A 95 1.23 0.05 -9.46
N VAL A 96 2.26 -0.77 -9.29
CA VAL A 96 2.34 -1.78 -8.21
C VAL A 96 3.29 -1.29 -7.13
N ILE A 97 3.11 -1.82 -5.91
CA ILE A 97 4.08 -1.68 -4.82
C ILE A 97 4.72 -3.05 -4.58
N GLU A 98 6.04 -3.10 -4.65
CA GLU A 98 6.85 -4.31 -4.52
C GLU A 98 7.78 -4.20 -3.31
N GLY A 99 8.04 -5.33 -2.64
CA GLY A 99 8.93 -5.39 -1.49
C GLY A 99 9.14 -6.82 -0.99
N GLU A 100 9.66 -6.94 0.22
CA GLU A 100 9.87 -8.22 0.90
C GLU A 100 9.03 -8.28 2.18
N GLY A 101 8.61 -9.50 2.53
CA GLY A 101 7.86 -9.78 3.75
C GLY A 101 8.08 -11.23 4.18
N ALA A 102 7.29 -11.68 5.14
CA ALA A 102 7.29 -13.06 5.58
C ALA A 102 5.87 -13.61 5.63
N VAL A 103 5.69 -14.88 5.28
CA VAL A 103 4.43 -15.59 5.47
C VAL A 103 4.57 -16.64 6.56
N GLY A 104 3.52 -16.83 7.35
CA GLY A 104 3.48 -17.91 8.34
C GLY A 104 3.69 -19.28 7.69
N ASP A 105 4.51 -20.13 8.32
CA ASP A 105 4.79 -21.49 7.85
C ASP A 105 3.89 -22.48 8.59
N ALA A 106 2.73 -22.78 7.99
CA ALA A 106 1.75 -23.70 8.56
C ALA A 106 2.25 -25.16 8.56
N ASP A 107 3.09 -25.54 7.61
CA ASP A 107 3.62 -26.91 7.53
C ASP A 107 4.55 -27.20 8.72
N ALA A 108 5.30 -26.19 9.15
CA ALA A 108 6.15 -26.26 10.35
C ALA A 108 5.36 -26.41 11.67
N PHE A 109 4.03 -26.26 11.67
CA PHE A 109 3.18 -26.61 12.83
C PHE A 109 2.84 -28.11 12.89
N ALA A 110 3.09 -28.90 11.84
CA ALA A 110 2.91 -30.34 11.83
C ALA A 110 1.54 -30.81 12.38
N GLY A 111 0.46 -30.10 12.01
CA GLY A 111 -0.91 -30.40 12.44
C GLY A 111 -1.28 -29.92 13.84
N GLN A 112 -0.40 -29.22 14.56
CA GLN A 112 -0.71 -28.61 15.85
C GLN A 112 -1.35 -27.23 15.67
N LEU A 113 -2.33 -26.90 16.51
CA LEU A 113 -2.94 -25.57 16.49
C LEU A 113 -2.16 -24.54 17.34
N TYR A 114 -1.46 -24.99 18.37
CA TYR A 114 -0.74 -24.14 19.32
C TYR A 114 0.68 -24.64 19.55
N ARG A 115 1.61 -23.70 19.73
CA ARG A 115 3.01 -23.98 20.09
C ARG A 115 3.56 -22.91 21.02
N VAL A 116 4.59 -23.24 21.78
CA VAL A 116 5.34 -22.29 22.60
C VAL A 116 6.45 -21.67 21.77
N GLY A 117 6.54 -20.34 21.75
CA GLY A 117 7.58 -19.59 21.03
C GLY A 117 7.04 -18.78 19.85
N ALA A 118 7.95 -18.14 19.12
CA ALA A 118 7.61 -17.38 17.92
C ALA A 118 7.04 -18.31 16.84
N PRO A 119 5.99 -17.90 16.11
CA PRO A 119 5.48 -18.69 15.01
C PRO A 119 6.53 -18.78 13.89
N PRO A 120 6.77 -19.98 13.30
CA PRO A 120 7.65 -20.12 12.17
C PRO A 120 7.12 -19.29 10.98
N SER A 121 8.03 -18.71 10.24
CA SER A 121 7.74 -17.94 9.05
C SER A 121 8.83 -18.15 8.01
N ARG A 122 8.48 -17.89 6.75
CA ARG A 122 9.41 -17.94 5.62
C ARG A 122 9.38 -16.63 4.84
N PRO A 123 10.52 -16.17 4.30
CA PRO A 123 10.56 -14.99 3.44
C PRO A 123 9.66 -15.14 2.21
N CYS A 124 9.12 -14.02 1.73
CA CYS A 124 8.34 -13.95 0.51
C CYS A 124 8.53 -12.60 -0.19
N ARG A 125 8.24 -12.56 -1.48
CA ARG A 125 8.10 -11.30 -2.23
C ARG A 125 6.68 -10.80 -2.08
N VAL A 126 6.54 -9.51 -1.81
CA VAL A 126 5.26 -8.81 -1.72
C VAL A 126 5.04 -8.06 -3.02
N ARG A 127 3.87 -8.25 -3.62
CA ARG A 127 3.34 -7.40 -4.68
C ARG A 127 1.93 -6.97 -4.27
N ALA A 128 1.74 -5.66 -4.14
CA ALA A 128 0.44 -5.06 -3.92
C ALA A 128 -0.01 -4.30 -5.16
N VAL A 129 -1.28 -4.46 -5.52
CA VAL A 129 -1.93 -3.76 -6.64
C VAL A 129 -2.96 -2.76 -6.10
N PRO A 130 -3.39 -1.76 -6.90
CA PRO A 130 -4.47 -0.87 -6.49
C PRO A 130 -5.73 -1.66 -6.11
N TYR A 131 -6.34 -1.32 -4.97
CA TYR A 131 -7.52 -2.02 -4.45
C TYR A 131 -8.67 -2.07 -5.46
N TYR A 132 -8.88 -0.99 -6.23
CA TYR A 132 -9.94 -0.96 -7.24
C TYR A 132 -9.77 -1.98 -8.37
N ALA A 133 -8.55 -2.52 -8.56
CA ALA A 133 -8.22 -3.43 -9.64
C ALA A 133 -8.20 -4.91 -9.20
N TRP A 134 -8.49 -5.20 -7.93
CA TRP A 134 -8.64 -6.56 -7.40
C TRP A 134 -9.74 -7.33 -8.15
N ASP A 135 -9.65 -8.66 -8.13
CA ASP A 135 -10.65 -9.62 -8.64
C ASP A 135 -10.88 -9.55 -10.15
N ASN A 136 -9.88 -9.06 -10.89
CA ASN A 136 -9.84 -9.05 -12.35
C ASN A 136 -8.88 -10.11 -12.92
N ARG A 137 -8.44 -11.07 -12.09
CA ARG A 137 -7.46 -12.12 -12.43
C ARG A 137 -7.95 -13.47 -11.93
N ALA A 138 -7.07 -14.31 -11.36
CA ALA A 138 -7.49 -15.58 -10.79
C ALA A 138 -8.26 -15.35 -9.47
N PRO A 139 -9.34 -16.10 -9.21
CA PRO A 139 -10.09 -15.98 -7.96
C PRO A 139 -9.20 -16.35 -6.77
N GLY A 140 -9.31 -15.60 -5.68
CA GLY A 140 -8.51 -15.85 -4.48
C GLY A 140 -8.71 -14.81 -3.39
N ALA A 141 -8.12 -15.09 -2.22
CA ALA A 141 -8.17 -14.20 -1.07
C ALA A 141 -7.41 -12.88 -1.34
N MET A 142 -7.82 -11.82 -0.63
CA MET A 142 -7.23 -10.50 -0.71
C MET A 142 -7.17 -9.85 0.67
N ARG A 143 -6.15 -9.00 0.88
CA ARG A 143 -6.02 -8.20 2.10
C ARG A 143 -5.53 -6.77 1.80
N VAL A 144 -6.21 -5.78 2.39
CA VAL A 144 -5.76 -4.38 2.44
C VAL A 144 -4.90 -4.12 3.69
N TRP A 145 -5.41 -4.51 4.86
CA TRP A 145 -4.73 -4.35 6.14
C TRP A 145 -3.80 -5.53 6.43
N LEU A 146 -2.52 -5.33 6.18
CA LEU A 146 -1.46 -6.34 6.33
C LEU A 146 -0.91 -6.31 7.75
N ARG A 147 -0.57 -7.48 8.32
CA ARG A 147 0.09 -7.52 9.64
C ARG A 147 1.44 -6.82 9.55
N GLU A 148 1.78 -6.03 10.55
CA GLU A 148 3.07 -5.34 10.63
C GLU A 148 3.87 -5.87 11.82
N GLY A 149 5.10 -6.32 11.58
CA GLY A 149 5.91 -7.01 12.58
C GLY A 149 7.39 -7.04 12.25
#